data_AF-A0AAV8YVH5-F1
#
_entry.id   AF-A0AAV8YVH5-F1
#
_cell.length_a   1.000
_cell.length_b   1.000
_cell.length_c   1.000
_cell.angle_alpha   90.00
_cell.angle_beta   90.00
_cell.angle_gamma   90.00
#
_symmetry.space_group_name_H-M   'P 1'
#
loop_
_entity.id
_entity.type
_entity.pdbx_description
1 polymer ?
#
loop_
_entity_poly.entity_id
_entity_poly.type
_entity_poly.pdbx_seq_one_letter_code
_entity_poly.pdbx_strand_id
1 'polypeptide(L)'
;MYLNNSQSPIITTNGDIEAANNPRIYHLVKPIDDHQFPNNKLIERTHKAIPEIFLTRLLSTKGTIQKFVDDFFLTILTVNEALPPAVKWLFDLLDEAARKHGIQDPEVVHAWKSNSLPLRFWVNFIKNPDFIFDINKTSTLDSCLSVIAQTFMDACSTTEHRLGKDSPSNKLLFAKVTNLT
;
A
#
# COMPACT_ATOMS: atom_id res chain seq x y z
N MET A 1 -55.20 -20.55 -0.34
CA MET A 1 -53.91 -20.10 0.22
C MET A 1 -53.17 -19.31 -0.86
N TYR A 2 -53.45 -18.02 -0.96
CA TYR A 2 -52.74 -17.08 -1.84
C TYR A 2 -52.17 -15.96 -0.96
N LEU A 3 -50.85 -15.74 -0.97
CA LEU A 3 -50.19 -14.56 -1.56
C LEU A 3 -48.69 -14.50 -1.18
N ASN A 4 -47.85 -14.25 -2.20
CA ASN A 4 -46.68 -13.35 -2.27
C ASN A 4 -45.92 -12.97 -0.98
N ASN A 5 -44.57 -13.00 -1.01
CA ASN A 5 -43.77 -11.95 -1.66
C ASN A 5 -42.27 -12.24 -1.52
N SER A 6 -41.57 -12.23 -2.65
CA SER A 6 -40.13 -12.01 -2.72
C SER A 6 -39.86 -10.54 -2.38
N GLN A 7 -39.45 -10.25 -1.15
CA GLN A 7 -38.93 -8.93 -0.78
C GLN A 7 -37.58 -9.09 -0.08
N SER A 8 -36.52 -8.66 -0.77
CA SER A 8 -35.23 -8.34 -0.14
C SER A 8 -35.45 -7.21 0.86
N PRO A 9 -34.97 -7.29 2.11
CA PRO A 9 -35.19 -6.22 3.06
C PRO A 9 -34.31 -5.03 2.66
N ILE A 10 -34.98 -3.94 2.28
CA ILE A 10 -34.41 -2.61 2.15
C ILE A 10 -34.01 -2.14 3.54
N ILE A 11 -32.74 -1.73 3.67
CA ILE A 11 -32.18 -1.08 4.84
C ILE A 11 -32.98 0.21 5.08
N THR A 12 -33.70 0.28 6.20
CA THR A 12 -34.28 1.53 6.68
C THR A 12 -33.30 2.19 7.64
N THR A 13 -32.97 3.43 7.31
CA THR A 13 -32.32 4.39 8.20
C THR A 13 -33.25 4.64 9.37
N ASN A 14 -32.93 4.11 10.55
CA ASN A 14 -33.10 4.73 11.87
C ASN A 14 -32.74 3.69 12.94
N GLY A 15 -31.79 4.06 13.79
CA GLY A 15 -31.31 3.24 14.90
C GLY A 15 -32.41 2.92 15.91
N ASP A 16 -32.08 1.93 16.73
CA ASP A 16 -32.79 1.42 17.90
C ASP A 16 -33.83 0.32 17.64
N ILE A 17 -33.33 -0.92 17.53
CA ILE A 17 -34.03 -2.12 18.03
C ILE A 17 -33.02 -3.02 18.74
N GLU A 18 -33.08 -3.03 20.07
CA GLU A 18 -32.57 -4.13 20.89
C GLU A 18 -33.30 -5.42 20.50
N ALA A 19 -32.63 -6.31 19.78
CA ALA A 19 -33.11 -7.66 19.53
C ALA A 19 -32.01 -8.65 19.92
N ALA A 20 -32.30 -9.45 20.95
CA ALA A 20 -31.49 -10.55 21.50
C ALA A 20 -31.29 -11.73 20.52
N ASN A 21 -31.25 -11.46 19.22
CA ASN A 21 -31.04 -12.46 18.18
C ASN A 21 -30.60 -11.77 16.87
N ASN A 22 -29.60 -10.90 16.92
CA ASN A 22 -29.01 -10.38 15.68
C ASN A 22 -28.28 -11.55 14.99
N PRO A 23 -28.80 -12.11 13.88
CA PRO A 23 -28.14 -13.23 13.23
C PRO A 23 -26.75 -12.77 12.80
N ARG A 24 -25.70 -13.54 13.10
CA ARG A 24 -24.36 -13.19 12.62
C ARG A 24 -24.37 -13.21 11.09
N ILE A 25 -24.42 -12.03 10.48
CA ILE A 25 -24.43 -11.86 9.03
C ILE A 25 -23.01 -12.11 8.52
N TYR A 26 -22.87 -12.99 7.54
CA TYR A 26 -21.64 -13.21 6.79
C TYR A 26 -21.98 -13.23 5.31
N HIS A 27 -21.06 -12.75 4.47
CA HIS A 27 -21.23 -12.74 3.02
C HIS A 27 -20.56 -13.99 2.40
N LEU A 28 -19.25 -13.92 2.12
CA LEU A 28 -18.52 -15.02 1.45
C LEU A 28 -17.83 -15.99 2.41
N VAL A 29 -17.39 -15.51 3.58
CA VAL A 29 -16.61 -16.30 4.53
C VAL A 29 -17.20 -16.09 5.92
N LYS A 30 -17.51 -17.18 6.61
CA LYS A 30 -17.90 -17.13 8.02
C LYS A 30 -16.68 -16.71 8.86
N PRO A 31 -16.79 -15.71 9.74
CA PRO A 31 -15.73 -15.39 10.70
C PRO A 31 -15.39 -16.66 11.50
N ILE A 32 -14.09 -16.91 11.68
CA ILE A 32 -13.63 -18.01 12.52
C ILE A 32 -13.81 -17.55 13.96
N ASP A 33 -14.62 -18.27 14.75
CA ASP A 33 -14.77 -17.95 16.17
C ASP A 33 -13.46 -18.28 16.91
N ASP A 34 -12.75 -17.26 17.35
CA ASP A 34 -11.50 -17.37 18.12
C ASP A 34 -11.66 -18.14 19.45
N HIS A 35 -12.90 -18.38 19.90
CA HIS A 35 -13.20 -19.11 21.14
C HIS A 35 -13.10 -20.64 21.05
N GLN A 36 -12.81 -21.22 19.88
CA GLN A 36 -12.72 -22.69 19.72
C GLN A 36 -11.28 -23.24 19.72
N PHE A 37 -10.25 -22.41 19.88
CA PHE A 37 -8.87 -22.89 19.89
C PHE A 37 -8.12 -22.46 21.16
N PRO A 38 -7.75 -23.39 22.07
CA PRO A 38 -6.84 -23.09 23.16
C PRO A 38 -5.46 -22.76 22.59
N ASN A 39 -5.18 -21.47 22.52
CA ASN A 39 -3.94 -20.81 22.93
C ASN A 39 -2.55 -21.26 22.42
N ASN A 40 -2.38 -22.00 21.32
CA ASN A 40 -1.00 -22.24 20.82
C ASN A 40 -0.79 -22.49 19.32
N LYS A 41 -1.81 -22.35 18.46
CA LYS A 41 -1.67 -22.65 17.00
C LYS A 41 -1.97 -21.48 16.05
N LEU A 42 -2.34 -20.31 16.55
CA LEU A 42 -2.67 -19.16 15.68
C LEU A 42 -1.42 -18.48 15.12
N ILE A 43 -0.37 -18.34 15.95
CA ILE A 43 0.88 -17.67 15.59
C ILE A 43 1.65 -18.45 14.51
N GLU A 44 1.46 -19.77 14.43
CA GLU A 44 2.13 -20.62 13.45
C GLU A 44 1.45 -20.64 12.07
N ARG A 45 0.21 -20.13 11.96
CA ARG A 45 -0.58 -20.18 10.71
C ARG A 45 -0.53 -18.91 9.88
N THR A 46 -0.02 -17.80 10.41
CA THR A 46 0.18 -16.53 9.70
C THR A 46 1.29 -16.58 8.66
N HIS A 47 2.15 -17.61 8.69
CA HIS A 47 3.22 -17.86 7.71
C HIS A 47 2.87 -18.95 6.68
N LYS A 48 1.60 -19.34 6.55
CA LYS A 48 1.21 -20.23 5.44
C LYS A 48 1.35 -19.46 4.14
N ALA A 49 2.26 -19.93 3.28
CA ALA A 49 2.45 -19.41 1.93
C ALA A 49 1.11 -19.11 1.29
N ILE A 50 0.99 -17.93 0.69
CA ILE A 50 -0.19 -17.52 -0.08
C ILE A 50 -0.52 -18.68 -1.02
N PRO A 51 -1.70 -19.32 -0.91
CA PRO A 51 -2.03 -20.43 -1.81
C PRO A 51 -1.84 -19.97 -3.25
N GLU A 52 -1.14 -20.76 -4.07
CA GLU A 52 -0.64 -20.36 -5.39
C GLU A 52 -1.72 -19.71 -6.28
N ILE A 53 -2.98 -20.16 -6.12
CA ILE A 53 -4.16 -19.59 -6.77
C ILE A 53 -4.37 -18.09 -6.51
N PHE A 54 -4.02 -17.59 -5.33
CA PHE A 54 -4.13 -16.18 -4.98
C PHE A 54 -2.94 -15.39 -5.52
N LEU A 55 -1.77 -16.01 -5.63
CA LEU A 55 -0.60 -15.35 -6.20
C LEU A 55 -0.82 -15.02 -7.68
N THR A 56 -1.37 -15.95 -8.47
CA THR A 56 -1.70 -15.69 -9.89
C THR A 56 -2.71 -14.54 -10.03
N ARG A 57 -3.71 -14.46 -9.14
CA ARG A 57 -4.68 -13.36 -9.13
C ARG A 57 -4.00 -12.03 -8.79
N LEU A 58 -3.12 -12.00 -7.78
CA LEU A 58 -2.36 -10.80 -7.42
C LEU A 58 -1.47 -10.34 -8.57
N LEU A 59 -0.79 -11.26 -9.28
CA LEU A 59 0.02 -10.95 -10.45
C LEU A 59 -0.82 -10.39 -11.61
N SER A 60 -2.02 -10.93 -11.84
CA SER A 60 -2.95 -10.41 -12.84
C SER A 60 -3.42 -8.99 -12.49
N THR A 61 -3.80 -8.73 -11.24
CA THR A 61 -4.15 -7.39 -10.76
C THR A 61 -2.98 -6.42 -10.93
N LYS A 62 -1.77 -6.83 -10.52
CA LYS A 62 -0.54 -6.06 -10.71
C LYS A 62 -0.34 -5.69 -12.19
N GLY A 63 -0.43 -6.68 -13.09
CA GLY A 63 -0.29 -6.45 -14.53
C GLY A 63 -1.31 -5.46 -15.08
N THR A 64 -2.54 -5.47 -14.55
CA THR A 64 -3.61 -4.55 -14.95
C THR A 64 -3.31 -3.10 -14.56
N ILE A 65 -2.72 -2.88 -13.37
CA ILE A 65 -2.44 -1.52 -12.87
C ILE A 65 -1.04 -1.00 -13.22
N GLN A 66 -0.16 -1.86 -13.75
CA GLN A 66 1.27 -1.58 -13.92
C GLN A 66 1.53 -0.24 -14.64
N LYS A 67 0.87 -0.01 -15.77
CA LYS A 67 1.04 1.23 -16.55
C LYS A 67 0.76 2.48 -15.73
N PHE A 68 -0.29 2.48 -14.90
CA PHE A 68 -0.64 3.65 -14.09
C PHE A 68 0.39 3.91 -12.99
N VAL A 69 0.94 2.84 -12.39
CA VAL A 69 2.01 2.96 -11.40
C VAL A 69 3.27 3.50 -12.05
N ASP A 70 3.65 2.99 -13.22
CA ASP A 70 4.84 3.42 -13.95
C ASP A 70 4.72 4.89 -14.39
N ASP A 71 3.59 5.28 -14.99
CA ASP A 71 3.33 6.66 -15.41
C ASP A 71 3.41 7.63 -14.21
N PHE A 72 2.86 7.23 -13.06
CA PHE A 72 2.89 8.01 -11.83
C PHE A 72 4.32 8.15 -11.27
N PHE A 73 5.08 7.05 -11.18
CA PHE A 73 6.46 7.09 -10.71
C PHE A 73 7.35 7.89 -11.65
N LEU A 74 7.19 7.72 -12.96
CA LEU A 74 7.90 8.50 -13.95
C LEU A 74 7.60 9.99 -13.78
N THR A 75 6.34 10.36 -13.55
CA THR A 75 5.95 11.77 -13.34
C THR A 75 6.61 12.37 -12.10
N ILE A 76 6.77 11.61 -11.02
CA ILE A 76 7.34 12.10 -9.75
C ILE A 76 8.88 12.11 -9.77
N LEU A 77 9.50 11.09 -10.37
CA LEU A 77 10.94 10.84 -10.27
C LEU A 77 11.74 11.38 -11.46
N THR A 78 11.08 11.76 -12.56
CA THR A 78 11.78 12.29 -13.74
C THR A 78 12.16 13.75 -13.54
N VAL A 79 13.45 14.04 -13.71
CA VAL A 79 13.96 15.41 -13.82
C VAL A 79 13.74 15.89 -15.25
N ASN A 80 12.83 16.83 -15.43
CA ASN A 80 12.59 17.53 -16.68
C ASN A 80 12.35 19.03 -16.41
N GLU A 81 12.14 19.82 -17.45
CA GLU A 81 11.88 21.28 -17.36
C GLU A 81 10.64 21.63 -16.51
N ALA A 82 9.76 20.67 -16.22
CA ALA A 82 8.60 20.85 -15.35
C ALA A 82 8.87 20.51 -13.87
N LEU A 83 10.13 20.24 -13.48
CA LEU A 83 10.49 20.00 -12.08
C LEU A 83 10.12 21.22 -11.23
N PRO A 84 9.35 21.07 -10.14
CA PRO A 84 8.98 22.20 -9.30
C PRO A 84 10.22 22.90 -8.72
N PRO A 85 10.34 24.24 -8.84
CA PRO A 85 11.49 24.99 -8.33
C PRO A 85 11.76 24.75 -6.84
N ALA A 86 10.71 24.48 -6.06
CA ALA A 86 10.80 24.15 -4.64
C ALA A 86 11.59 22.85 -4.37
N VAL A 87 11.46 21.84 -5.24
CA VAL A 87 12.20 20.57 -5.11
C VAL A 87 13.68 20.81 -5.36
N LYS A 88 14.01 21.52 -6.45
CA LYS A 88 15.38 21.91 -6.75
C LYS A 88 16.00 22.72 -5.61
N TRP A 89 15.30 23.75 -5.14
CA TRP A 89 15.77 24.59 -4.05
C TRP A 89 16.01 23.79 -2.76
N LEU A 90 15.08 22.90 -2.40
CA LEU A 90 15.22 22.06 -1.20
C LEU A 90 16.45 21.15 -1.31
N PHE A 91 16.67 20.53 -2.47
CA PHE A 91 17.81 19.62 -2.65
C PHE A 91 19.14 20.36 -2.74
N ASP A 92 19.19 21.52 -3.40
CA ASP A 92 20.36 22.41 -3.40
C ASP A 92 20.71 22.87 -1.97
N LEU A 93 19.69 23.17 -1.14
CA LEU A 93 19.88 23.53 0.26
C LEU A 93 20.52 22.40 1.08
N LEU A 94 20.09 21.16 0.86
CA LEU A 94 20.65 19.97 1.53
C LEU A 94 22.09 19.69 1.08
N ASP A 95 22.37 19.83 -0.23
CA ASP A 95 23.71 19.67 -0.79
C ASP A 95 24.68 20.73 -0.24
N GLU A 96 24.22 21.99 -0.17
CA GLU A 96 24.99 23.09 0.41
C GLU A 96 25.28 22.85 1.91
N ALA A 97 24.30 22.38 2.67
CA ALA A 97 24.47 22.05 4.07
C ALA A 97 25.50 20.92 4.26
N ALA A 98 25.48 19.89 3.41
CA ALA A 98 26.44 18.81 3.43
C ALA A 98 27.86 19.32 3.16
N ARG A 99 28.03 20.15 2.12
CA ARG A 99 29.31 20.77 1.77
C ARG A 99 29.86 21.64 2.90
N LYS A 100 29.02 22.48 3.51
CA LYS A 100 29.39 23.38 4.60
C LYS A 100 29.90 22.61 5.84
N HIS A 101 29.33 21.44 6.12
CA HIS A 101 29.73 20.61 7.27
C HIS A 101 30.76 19.53 6.91
N GLY A 102 31.29 19.52 5.68
CA GLY A 102 32.30 18.55 5.25
C GLY A 102 31.78 17.12 5.15
N ILE A 103 30.49 16.92 4.93
CA ILE A 103 29.88 15.60 4.75
C ILE A 103 30.20 15.13 3.33
N GLN A 104 31.06 14.10 3.23
CA GLN A 104 31.50 13.53 1.95
C GLN A 104 30.76 12.24 1.58
N ASP A 105 30.06 11.63 2.55
CA ASP A 105 29.32 10.39 2.32
C ASP A 105 28.01 10.69 1.56
N PRO A 106 27.88 10.24 0.30
CA PRO A 106 26.67 10.47 -0.49
C PRO A 106 25.43 9.77 0.10
N GLU A 107 25.59 8.72 0.89
CA GLU A 107 24.46 8.02 1.52
C GLU A 107 23.75 8.90 2.55
N VAL A 108 24.50 9.75 3.26
CA VAL A 108 23.94 10.70 4.22
C VAL A 108 23.06 11.74 3.51
N VAL A 109 23.57 12.30 2.41
CA VAL A 109 22.85 13.30 1.61
C VAL A 109 21.62 12.67 0.94
N HIS A 110 21.77 11.45 0.41
CA HIS A 110 20.67 10.67 -0.11
C HIS A 110 19.59 10.44 0.96
N ALA A 111 19.98 10.02 2.17
CA ALA A 111 19.05 9.83 3.27
C ALA A 111 18.31 11.13 3.64
N TRP A 112 18.97 12.29 3.63
CA TRP A 112 18.31 13.58 3.87
C TRP A 112 17.27 13.91 2.79
N LYS A 113 17.63 13.73 1.51
CA LYS A 113 16.72 13.95 0.39
C LYS A 113 15.52 12.99 0.46
N SER A 114 15.77 11.70 0.67
CA SER A 114 14.72 10.67 0.80
C SER A 114 13.80 10.92 1.99
N ASN A 115 14.34 11.30 3.15
CA ASN A 115 13.53 11.63 4.33
C ASN A 115 12.81 12.97 4.24
N SER A 116 13.21 13.88 3.35
CA SER A 116 12.55 15.19 3.22
C SER A 116 11.38 15.18 2.24
N LEU A 117 11.48 14.46 1.12
CA LEU A 117 10.49 14.52 0.05
C LEU A 117 9.86 13.15 -0.28
N PRO A 118 10.57 12.12 -0.79
CA PRO A 118 9.98 10.82 -1.07
C PRO A 118 9.18 10.22 0.10
N LEU A 119 9.79 10.12 1.28
CA LEU A 119 9.18 9.45 2.44
C LEU A 119 8.15 10.32 3.17
N ARG A 120 8.38 11.63 3.25
CA ARG A 120 7.51 12.54 4.00
C ARG A 120 6.32 13.05 3.19
N PHE A 121 6.51 13.30 1.91
CA PHE A 121 5.45 13.85 1.06
C PHE A 121 4.82 12.75 0.20
N TRP A 122 5.61 12.12 -0.68
CA TRP A 122 5.05 11.23 -1.71
C TRP A 122 4.48 9.93 -1.16
N VAL A 123 5.14 9.27 -0.21
CA VAL A 123 4.59 8.08 0.45
C VAL A 123 3.27 8.38 1.16
N ASN A 124 3.20 9.52 1.86
CA ASN A 124 1.96 9.93 2.52
C ASN A 124 0.86 10.27 1.53
N PHE A 125 1.20 10.89 0.41
CA PHE A 125 0.27 11.18 -0.67
C PHE A 125 -0.30 9.91 -1.29
N ILE A 126 0.55 8.95 -1.63
CA ILE A 126 0.12 7.66 -2.22
C ILE A 126 -0.82 6.93 -1.27
N LYS A 127 -0.48 6.93 0.03
CA LYS A 127 -1.29 6.25 1.04
C LYS A 127 -2.61 6.98 1.33
N ASN A 128 -2.68 8.30 1.20
CA ASN A 128 -3.83 9.11 1.61
C ASN A 128 -4.34 9.97 0.45
N PRO A 129 -4.92 9.37 -0.59
CA PRO A 129 -5.45 10.10 -1.76
C PRO A 129 -6.62 11.03 -1.39
N ASP A 130 -7.28 10.75 -0.26
CA ASP A 130 -8.35 11.55 0.34
C ASP A 130 -7.91 12.95 0.77
N PHE A 131 -6.60 13.22 0.85
CA PHE A 131 -6.09 14.57 1.08
C PHE A 131 -6.34 15.54 -0.09
N ILE A 132 -6.66 15.00 -1.26
CA ILE A 132 -6.75 15.77 -2.52
C ILE A 132 -8.06 15.50 -3.24
N PHE A 133 -8.51 14.25 -3.18
CA PHE A 133 -9.72 13.81 -3.86
C PHE A 133 -10.79 13.46 -2.84
N ASP A 134 -12.05 13.77 -3.16
CA ASP A 134 -13.18 13.31 -2.37
C ASP A 134 -13.43 11.81 -2.65
N ILE A 135 -12.74 10.96 -1.91
CA ILE A 135 -12.75 9.50 -2.08
C ILE A 135 -13.07 8.84 -0.74
N ASN A 136 -14.06 7.95 -0.73
CA ASN A 136 -14.27 7.05 0.39
C ASN A 136 -13.24 5.90 0.37
N LYS A 137 -12.19 6.04 1.17
CA LYS A 137 -11.08 5.10 1.22
C LYS A 137 -11.45 3.83 2.01
N THR A 138 -11.61 2.72 1.31
CA THR A 138 -11.87 1.40 1.92
C THR A 138 -10.59 0.78 2.48
N SER A 139 -10.73 -0.17 3.41
CA SER A 139 -9.58 -0.93 3.98
C SER A 139 -8.82 -1.74 2.92
N THR A 140 -9.53 -2.26 1.92
CA THR A 140 -8.91 -2.94 0.77
C THR A 140 -8.06 -1.98 -0.04
N LEU A 141 -8.57 -0.78 -0.33
CA LEU A 141 -7.82 0.24 -1.05
C LEU A 141 -6.59 0.70 -0.26
N ASP A 142 -6.72 0.92 1.06
CA ASP A 142 -5.60 1.25 1.94
C ASP A 142 -4.47 0.22 1.88
N SER A 143 -4.84 -1.06 1.89
CA SER A 143 -3.89 -2.18 1.75
C SER A 143 -3.18 -2.17 0.39
N CYS A 144 -3.93 -1.96 -0.70
CA CYS A 144 -3.36 -1.88 -2.05
C CYS A 144 -2.42 -0.67 -2.23
N LEU A 145 -2.82 0.50 -1.73
CA LEU A 145 -1.99 1.72 -1.80
C LEU A 145 -0.74 1.60 -0.94
N SER A 146 -0.81 0.91 0.20
CA SER A 146 0.36 0.62 1.03
C SER A 146 1.38 -0.26 0.31
N VAL A 147 0.93 -1.22 -0.51
CA VAL A 147 1.81 -2.02 -1.36
C VAL A 147 2.53 -1.14 -2.40
N ILE A 148 1.80 -0.25 -3.09
CA ILE A 148 2.37 0.68 -4.08
C ILE A 148 3.35 1.66 -3.41
N ALA A 149 2.99 2.20 -2.25
CA ALA A 149 3.83 3.10 -1.48
C ALA A 149 5.14 2.43 -1.05
N GLN A 150 5.10 1.14 -0.67
CA GLN A 150 6.31 0.39 -0.37
C GLN A 150 7.18 0.18 -1.60
N THR A 151 6.60 -0.09 -2.77
CA THR A 151 7.36 -0.14 -4.02
C THR A 151 8.03 1.19 -4.33
N PHE A 152 7.34 2.30 -4.11
CA PHE A 152 7.93 3.64 -4.28
C PHE A 152 9.12 3.85 -3.32
N MET A 153 8.96 3.49 -2.04
CA MET A 153 10.06 3.54 -1.06
C MET A 153 11.26 2.70 -1.49
N ASP A 154 11.01 1.48 -1.98
CA ASP A 154 12.05 0.57 -2.44
C ASP A 154 12.74 1.11 -3.71
N ALA A 155 12.03 1.77 -4.61
CA ALA A 155 12.59 2.40 -5.80
C ALA A 155 13.51 3.61 -5.49
N CYS A 156 13.31 4.25 -4.33
CA CYS A 156 14.17 5.34 -3.84
C CYS A 156 15.23 4.86 -2.83
N SER A 157 15.40 3.55 -2.63
CA SER A 157 16.38 2.99 -1.69
C SER A 157 17.70 2.70 -2.40
N THR A 158 18.82 3.02 -1.77
CA THR A 158 20.17 2.64 -2.20
C THR A 158 20.56 1.22 -1.80
N THR A 159 19.75 0.55 -0.98
CA THR A 159 20.02 -0.83 -0.52
C THR A 159 19.49 -1.88 -1.51
N GLU A 160 20.39 -2.68 -2.10
CA GLU A 160 20.00 -3.87 -2.85
C GLU A 160 19.46 -4.95 -1.91
N HIS A 161 18.18 -5.27 -2.03
CA HIS A 161 17.60 -6.42 -1.33
C HIS A 161 17.78 -7.70 -2.16
N ARG A 162 18.53 -8.67 -1.64
CA ARG A 162 18.49 -10.05 -2.14
C ARG A 162 17.12 -10.66 -1.80
N LEU A 163 16.25 -10.72 -2.79
CA LEU A 163 14.91 -11.30 -2.65
C LEU A 163 15.01 -12.81 -2.44
N GLY A 164 14.34 -13.30 -1.41
CA GLY A 164 14.29 -14.72 -1.04
C GLY A 164 12.89 -15.15 -0.64
N LYS A 165 12.73 -16.45 -0.32
CA LYS A 165 11.44 -17.07 0.07
C LYS A 165 10.76 -16.42 1.28
N ASP A 166 11.52 -15.73 2.13
CA ASP A 166 11.04 -15.06 3.34
C ASP A 166 10.79 -13.55 3.13
N SER A 167 10.94 -13.05 1.91
CA SER A 167 10.70 -11.63 1.60
C SER A 167 9.20 -11.29 1.64
N PRO A 168 8.82 -10.10 2.13
CA PRO A 168 7.44 -9.64 2.11
C PRO A 168 6.81 -9.74 0.72
N SER A 169 5.57 -10.22 0.62
CA SER A 169 4.91 -10.51 -0.67
C SER A 169 4.84 -9.30 -1.60
N ASN A 170 4.73 -8.09 -1.05
CA ASN A 170 4.80 -6.84 -1.81
C ASN A 170 6.16 -6.66 -2.51
N LYS A 171 7.28 -7.01 -1.86
CA LYS A 171 8.62 -6.94 -2.48
C LYS A 171 8.76 -7.95 -3.62
N LEU A 172 8.23 -9.17 -3.43
CA LEU A 172 8.20 -10.19 -4.49
C LEU A 172 7.37 -9.78 -5.70
N LEU A 173 6.27 -9.04 -5.50
CA LEU A 173 5.40 -8.57 -6.59
C LEU A 173 6.11 -7.54 -7.49
N PHE A 174 6.96 -6.68 -6.94
CA PHE A 174 7.60 -5.58 -7.68
C PHE A 174 9.06 -5.81 -8.05
N ALA A 175 9.67 -6.89 -7.58
CA ALA A 175 11.02 -7.37 -7.90
C ALA A 175 11.45 -7.32 -9.38
N LYS A 176 10.52 -7.49 -10.33
CA LYS A 176 10.84 -7.47 -11.77
C LYS A 176 11.02 -6.07 -12.36
N VAL A 177 10.65 -5.01 -11.63
CA VAL A 177 10.69 -3.62 -12.14
C VAL A 177 12.04 -2.95 -11.89
N THR A 178 12.86 -3.47 -10.98
CA THR A 178 14.16 -2.87 -10.60
C THR A 178 15.33 -3.21 -11.55
N ASN A 179 15.11 -3.97 -12.62
CA ASN A 179 16.14 -4.29 -13.63
C ASN A 179 15.77 -3.74 -15.03
N LEU A 180 15.54 -2.44 -15.13
CA LEU A 180 15.54 -1.72 -16.40
C LEU A 180 16.57 -0.59 -16.35
N THR A 181 17.83 -1.01 -16.41
CA THR A 181 18.96 -0.31 -17.03
C THR A 181 19.87 -1.35 -17.64
#